data_AF-A0A2E1XIN4-F1
#
_entry.id   AF-A0A2E1XIN4-F1
#
_cell.length_a   1.000
_cell.length_b   1.000
_cell.length_c   1.000
_cell.angle_alpha   90.00
_cell.angle_beta   90.00
_cell.angle_gamma   90.00
#
_symmetry.space_group_name_H-M   'P 1'
#
loop_
_entity.id
_entity.type
_entity.pdbx_description
1 polymer ?
#
loop_
_entity_poly.entity_id
_entity_poly.type
_entity_poly.pdbx_seq_one_letter_code
_entity_poly.pdbx_strand_id
1 'polypeptide(L)'
;MRQAKGVNVTTANGSAEIVDMADARARLAADAGEFEHVGAKLAAIRESRGVTLREAAARTHIRENHLAAIETVDASGLPARPYALGFVRTYAEFLEIDARAAVEQFKFDAGYDAPQPVDAEKFRAPEETAEIQGRDMSLPVFVAIIAFILWAAWQITLTSKVTPIGENAEPAPAAVSPTTQTPAPAPVIGELIEARPVEQIDPVYPFNCAPSAQGVETVTVAFTVTSTGRIAGERVAGSTNACFDEASLNALRRWRYEPRTVDGVAKPAYDQIHVFRFERP
;
A
#
# COMPACT_ATOMS: atom_id res chain seq x y z
N MET A 1 10.87 44.12 -68.31
CA MET A 1 10.90 42.96 -67.39
C MET A 1 12.15 43.07 -66.52
N ARG A 2 11.98 42.89 -65.21
CA ARG A 2 12.88 43.36 -64.14
C ARG A 2 14.06 42.40 -63.87
N GLN A 3 15.16 42.99 -63.40
CA GLN A 3 16.38 42.38 -62.88
C GLN A 3 16.13 41.40 -61.72
N ALA A 4 17.00 40.39 -61.58
CA ALA A 4 17.23 39.69 -60.31
C ALA A 4 18.64 40.04 -59.81
N LYS A 5 18.68 40.71 -58.65
CA LYS A 5 19.86 41.15 -57.90
C LYS A 5 19.78 40.55 -56.49
N GLY A 6 20.86 39.91 -56.04
CA GLY A 6 21.14 39.55 -54.64
C GLY A 6 20.24 38.44 -54.07
N VAL A 7 20.59 37.70 -53.01
CA VAL A 7 21.53 37.93 -51.91
C VAL A 7 21.87 36.55 -51.31
N ASN A 8 23.13 36.31 -50.93
CA ASN A 8 23.49 35.22 -50.02
C ASN A 8 23.01 35.59 -48.61
N VAL A 9 22.10 34.81 -48.04
CA VAL A 9 21.72 34.91 -46.63
C VAL A 9 22.22 33.66 -45.92
N THR A 10 23.31 33.83 -45.18
CA THR A 10 23.62 33.00 -44.02
C THR A 10 22.50 33.18 -43.01
N THR A 11 21.72 32.14 -42.73
CA THR A 11 20.90 32.08 -41.53
C THR A 11 21.44 30.98 -40.63
N ALA A 12 22.15 31.42 -39.60
CA ALA A 12 22.09 30.77 -38.31
C ALA A 12 20.62 30.85 -37.83
N ASN A 13 19.94 29.71 -37.72
CA ASN A 13 19.04 29.49 -36.60
C ASN A 13 18.62 28.03 -36.47
N GLY A 14 18.52 27.61 -35.22
CA GLY A 14 18.13 26.28 -34.78
C GLY A 14 16.85 25.81 -35.45
N SER A 15 16.91 24.60 -35.95
CA SER A 15 15.75 23.75 -36.14
C SER A 15 16.07 22.50 -35.33
N ALA A 16 15.38 22.34 -34.20
CA ALA A 16 15.35 21.07 -33.51
C ALA A 16 14.84 20.04 -34.52
N GLU A 17 15.75 19.20 -34.99
CA GLU A 17 15.44 18.01 -35.76
C GLU A 17 14.49 17.18 -34.91
N ILE A 18 13.23 17.08 -35.34
CA ILE A 18 12.25 16.22 -34.70
C ILE A 18 12.72 14.80 -35.02
N VAL A 19 13.57 14.25 -34.15
CA VAL A 19 13.94 12.84 -34.20
C VAL A 19 12.64 12.08 -34.05
N ASP A 20 12.26 11.37 -35.12
CA ASP A 20 11.08 10.53 -35.14
C ASP A 20 11.18 9.56 -33.95
N MET A 21 10.20 9.60 -33.06
CA MET A 21 10.14 8.72 -31.88
C MET A 21 10.16 7.24 -32.27
N ALA A 22 9.80 6.90 -33.51
CA ALA A 22 9.94 5.55 -34.06
C ALA A 22 11.40 5.19 -34.38
N ASP A 23 12.22 6.12 -34.88
CA ASP A 23 13.66 5.92 -35.12
C ASP A 23 14.44 5.84 -33.80
N ALA A 24 14.05 6.64 -32.79
CA ALA A 24 14.61 6.53 -31.44
C ALA A 24 14.28 5.16 -30.81
N ARG A 25 13.03 4.70 -30.94
CA ARG A 25 12.62 3.36 -30.50
C ARG A 25 13.31 2.23 -31.28
N ALA A 26 13.54 2.41 -32.57
CA ALA A 26 14.24 1.44 -33.41
C ALA A 26 15.73 1.32 -33.04
N ARG A 27 16.39 2.44 -32.72
CA ARG A 27 17.76 2.44 -32.17
C ARG A 27 17.82 1.78 -30.79
N LEU A 28 16.87 2.07 -29.90
CA LEU A 28 16.76 1.43 -28.57
C LEU A 28 16.48 -0.08 -28.65
N ALA A 29 15.81 -0.55 -29.71
CA ALA A 29 15.57 -1.96 -29.95
C ALA A 29 16.79 -2.68 -30.55
N ALA A 30 17.60 -1.99 -31.37
CA ALA A 30 18.84 -2.52 -31.92
C ALA A 30 19.95 -2.69 -30.86
N ASP A 31 19.91 -1.87 -29.81
CA ASP A 31 20.87 -1.83 -28.69
C ASP A 31 20.78 -3.02 -27.71
N ALA A 32 19.82 -3.93 -27.90
CA ALA A 32 19.59 -5.06 -27.02
C ALA A 32 20.74 -6.09 -26.99
N GLY A 33 21.75 -5.96 -27.88
CA GLY A 33 22.96 -6.76 -27.90
C GLY A 33 24.27 -6.00 -27.62
N GLU A 34 24.22 -4.72 -27.24
CA GLU A 34 25.42 -3.85 -27.15
C GLU A 34 25.92 -3.60 -25.72
N PHE A 35 25.10 -3.81 -24.69
CA PHE A 35 25.48 -3.58 -23.29
C PHE A 35 26.06 -4.82 -22.62
N GLU A 36 27.21 -4.66 -21.94
CA GLU A 36 27.92 -5.73 -21.20
C GLU A 36 27.04 -6.40 -20.13
N HIS A 37 26.20 -5.61 -19.46
CA HIS A 37 25.26 -6.08 -18.45
C HIS A 37 24.06 -5.13 -18.36
N VAL A 38 22.98 -5.58 -17.72
CA VAL A 38 21.74 -4.80 -17.58
C VAL A 38 21.95 -3.48 -16.82
N GLY A 39 22.89 -3.45 -15.87
CA GLY A 39 23.24 -2.22 -15.14
C GLY A 39 23.70 -1.09 -16.07
N ALA A 40 24.56 -1.40 -17.05
CA ALA A 40 25.07 -0.44 -18.02
C ALA A 40 23.93 0.06 -18.93
N LYS A 41 23.02 -0.82 -19.32
CA LYS A 41 21.82 -0.45 -20.07
C LYS A 41 20.92 0.51 -19.29
N LEU A 42 20.66 0.24 -18.01
CA LEU A 42 19.87 1.12 -17.14
C LEU A 42 20.52 2.50 -17.00
N ALA A 43 21.85 2.54 -16.81
CA ALA A 43 22.61 3.78 -16.74
C ALA A 43 22.52 4.61 -18.03
N ALA A 44 22.75 3.97 -19.19
CA ALA A 44 22.67 4.62 -20.49
C ALA A 44 21.28 5.23 -20.76
N ILE A 45 20.22 4.50 -20.39
CA ILE A 45 18.84 4.98 -20.56
C ILE A 45 18.56 6.15 -19.62
N ARG A 46 19.00 6.09 -18.35
CA ARG A 46 18.89 7.22 -17.42
C ARG A 46 19.58 8.47 -17.98
N GLU A 47 20.80 8.32 -18.48
CA GLU A 47 21.62 9.42 -19.02
C GLU A 47 21.02 10.01 -20.29
N SER A 48 20.50 9.18 -21.19
CA SER A 48 19.79 9.63 -22.39
C SER A 48 18.56 10.49 -22.09
N ARG A 49 17.95 10.30 -20.90
CA ARG A 49 16.81 11.08 -20.41
C ARG A 49 17.24 12.32 -19.61
N GLY A 50 18.54 12.56 -19.45
CA GLY A 50 19.07 13.68 -18.68
C GLY A 50 18.80 13.61 -17.18
N VAL A 51 18.45 12.42 -16.66
CA VAL A 51 18.12 12.22 -15.25
C VAL A 51 19.39 11.94 -14.46
N THR A 52 19.60 12.66 -13.36
CA THR A 52 20.73 12.38 -12.46
C THR A 52 20.42 11.21 -11.54
N LEU A 53 21.44 10.51 -11.05
CA LEU A 53 21.27 9.40 -10.11
C LEU A 53 20.52 9.83 -8.84
N ARG A 54 20.81 11.04 -8.34
CA ARG A 54 20.13 11.67 -7.20
C ARG A 54 18.65 11.92 -7.46
N GLU A 55 18.31 12.39 -8.66
CA GLU A 55 16.92 12.62 -9.05
C GLU A 55 16.15 11.30 -9.19
N ALA A 56 16.77 10.29 -9.81
CA ALA A 56 16.22 8.94 -9.88
C ALA A 56 15.98 8.37 -8.47
N ALA A 57 16.93 8.55 -7.56
CA ALA A 57 16.80 8.14 -6.16
C ALA A 57 15.62 8.84 -5.45
N ALA A 58 15.48 10.15 -5.65
CA ALA A 58 14.38 10.91 -5.07
C ALA A 58 13.00 10.47 -5.60
N ARG A 59 12.91 10.13 -6.90
CA ARG A 59 11.63 9.72 -7.53
C ARG A 59 11.26 8.27 -7.27
N THR A 60 12.26 7.38 -7.12
CA THR A 60 12.04 5.94 -6.89
C THR A 60 12.03 5.55 -5.41
N HIS A 61 12.42 6.46 -4.51
CA HIS A 61 12.66 6.18 -3.09
C HIS A 61 13.74 5.11 -2.83
N ILE A 62 14.62 4.86 -3.80
CA ILE A 62 15.79 4.00 -3.65
C ILE A 62 16.99 4.89 -3.36
N ARG A 63 17.85 4.50 -2.40
CA ARG A 63 19.05 5.31 -2.07
C ARG A 63 19.98 5.42 -3.29
N GLU A 64 20.60 6.59 -3.46
CA GLU A 64 21.53 6.87 -4.56
C GLU A 64 22.63 5.80 -4.68
N ASN A 65 23.22 5.39 -3.55
CA ASN A 65 24.24 4.33 -3.52
C ASN A 65 23.74 2.96 -4.03
N HIS A 66 22.46 2.63 -3.82
CA HIS A 66 21.90 1.37 -4.33
C HIS A 66 21.60 1.45 -5.82
N LEU A 67 21.17 2.61 -6.33
CA LEU A 67 21.04 2.80 -7.78
C LEU A 67 22.41 2.73 -8.46
N ALA A 68 23.45 3.31 -7.85
CA ALA A 68 24.82 3.19 -8.34
C ALA A 68 25.26 1.72 -8.39
N ALA A 69 25.02 0.97 -7.30
CA ALA A 69 25.34 -0.45 -7.24
C ALA A 69 24.56 -1.29 -8.26
N ILE A 70 23.33 -0.92 -8.61
CA ILE A 70 22.57 -1.57 -9.69
C ILE A 70 23.20 -1.28 -11.06
N GLU A 71 23.60 -0.03 -11.32
CA GLU A 71 24.22 0.38 -12.60
C GLU A 71 25.56 -0.32 -12.83
N THR A 72 26.33 -0.60 -11.76
CA THR A 72 27.61 -1.33 -11.85
C THR A 72 27.49 -2.83 -11.56
N VAL A 73 26.28 -3.35 -11.32
CA VAL A 73 26.02 -4.75 -10.91
C VAL A 73 26.86 -5.17 -9.69
N ASP A 74 27.10 -4.24 -8.76
CA ASP A 74 27.78 -4.52 -7.50
C ASP A 74 26.79 -5.11 -6.49
N ALA A 75 26.69 -6.44 -6.49
CA ALA A 75 25.84 -7.18 -5.57
C ALA A 75 26.20 -6.97 -4.09
N SER A 76 27.44 -6.56 -3.77
CA SER A 76 27.89 -6.34 -2.39
C SER A 76 27.40 -5.02 -1.80
N GLY A 77 27.17 -4.01 -2.65
CA GLY A 77 26.59 -2.72 -2.30
C GLY A 77 25.06 -2.73 -2.16
N LEU A 78 24.41 -3.88 -2.39
CA LEU A 78 22.96 -4.04 -2.35
C LEU A 78 22.49 -4.73 -1.07
N PRO A 79 21.24 -4.47 -0.61
CA PRO A 79 20.64 -5.22 0.50
C PRO A 79 20.36 -6.68 0.10
N ALA A 80 19.68 -7.42 0.99
CA ALA A 80 19.31 -8.79 0.72
C ALA A 80 18.62 -8.95 -0.65
N ARG A 81 18.93 -10.06 -1.34
CA ARG A 81 18.50 -10.38 -2.72
C ARG A 81 17.05 -9.98 -3.05
N PRO A 82 16.03 -10.27 -2.23
CA PRO A 82 14.66 -9.87 -2.56
C PRO A 82 14.47 -8.36 -2.73
N TYR A 83 15.17 -7.55 -1.93
CA TYR A 83 15.14 -6.10 -2.03
C TYR A 83 15.91 -5.60 -3.24
N ALA A 84 17.09 -6.20 -3.53
CA ALA A 84 17.86 -5.87 -4.73
C ALA A 84 17.03 -6.06 -6.00
N LEU A 85 16.34 -7.20 -6.13
CA LEU A 85 15.45 -7.48 -7.26
C LEU A 85 14.27 -6.51 -7.33
N GLY A 86 13.71 -6.13 -6.18
CA GLY A 86 12.66 -5.11 -6.10
C GLY A 86 13.15 -3.74 -6.59
N PHE A 87 14.37 -3.34 -6.22
CA PHE A 87 14.95 -2.07 -6.64
C PHE A 87 15.20 -2.01 -8.14
N VAL A 88 15.74 -3.09 -8.72
CA VAL A 88 15.93 -3.20 -10.17
C VAL A 88 14.59 -3.08 -10.90
N ARG A 89 13.54 -3.73 -10.39
CA ARG A 89 12.19 -3.62 -10.93
C ARG A 89 11.68 -2.17 -10.92
N THR A 90 11.67 -1.54 -9.74
CA THR A 90 11.20 -0.16 -9.59
C THR A 90 12.00 0.81 -10.46
N TYR A 91 13.31 0.60 -10.58
CA TYR A 91 14.16 1.45 -11.39
C TYR A 91 13.91 1.28 -12.90
N ALA A 92 13.69 0.04 -13.36
CA ALA A 92 13.30 -0.24 -14.72
C ALA A 92 11.91 0.33 -15.08
N GLU A 93 10.94 0.23 -14.16
CA GLU A 93 9.61 0.85 -14.31
C GLU A 93 9.71 2.38 -14.40
N PHE A 94 10.56 3.00 -13.57
CA PHE A 94 10.86 4.43 -13.62
C PHE A 94 11.49 4.88 -14.95
N LEU A 95 12.36 4.05 -15.52
CA LEU A 95 12.97 4.26 -16.83
C LEU A 95 12.06 3.78 -17.98
N GLU A 96 10.83 3.39 -17.70
CA GLU A 96 9.82 2.95 -18.67
C GLU A 96 10.33 1.88 -19.66
N ILE A 97 11.13 0.94 -19.14
CA ILE A 97 11.56 -0.24 -19.88
C ILE A 97 10.93 -1.50 -19.30
N ASP A 98 11.10 -2.63 -20.00
CA ASP A 98 10.59 -3.91 -19.51
C ASP A 98 11.28 -4.32 -18.20
N ALA A 99 10.55 -4.14 -17.10
CA ALA A 99 11.03 -4.44 -15.76
C ALA A 99 11.22 -5.94 -15.52
N ARG A 100 10.43 -6.79 -16.18
CA ARG A 100 10.59 -8.25 -16.07
C ARG A 100 11.89 -8.68 -16.74
N ALA A 101 12.13 -8.22 -17.96
CA ALA A 101 13.36 -8.51 -18.69
C ALA A 101 14.59 -7.98 -17.95
N ALA A 102 14.51 -6.75 -17.41
CA ALA A 102 15.60 -6.17 -16.63
C ALA A 102 15.93 -6.97 -15.35
N VAL A 103 14.91 -7.43 -14.62
CA VAL A 103 15.10 -8.25 -13.41
C VAL A 103 15.70 -9.62 -13.74
N GLU A 104 15.24 -10.28 -14.81
CA GLU A 104 15.81 -11.58 -15.22
C GLU A 104 17.27 -11.43 -15.62
N GLN A 105 17.61 -10.42 -16.42
CA GLN A 105 18.99 -10.18 -16.82
C GLN A 105 19.88 -9.80 -15.62
N PHE A 106 19.36 -9.01 -14.67
CA PHE A 106 20.09 -8.69 -13.44
C PHE A 106 20.37 -9.91 -12.58
N LYS A 107 19.46 -10.90 -12.54
CA LYS A 107 19.71 -12.14 -11.79
C LYS A 107 20.90 -12.90 -12.35
N PHE A 108 21.03 -12.94 -13.67
CA PHE A 108 22.15 -13.56 -14.35
C PHE A 108 23.45 -12.78 -14.08
N ASP A 109 23.44 -11.47 -14.34
CA ASP A 109 24.62 -10.61 -14.23
C ASP A 109 25.16 -10.50 -12.79
N ALA A 110 24.27 -10.44 -11.79
CA ALA A 110 24.64 -10.33 -10.37
C ALA A 110 24.91 -11.68 -9.67
N GLY A 111 24.84 -12.80 -10.41
CA GLY A 111 25.04 -14.13 -9.84
C GLY A 111 23.93 -14.59 -8.89
N TYR A 112 22.73 -14.01 -9.02
CA TYR A 112 21.53 -14.40 -8.27
C TYR A 112 20.75 -15.54 -8.94
N ASP A 113 21.24 -16.13 -10.03
CA ASP A 113 20.54 -17.23 -10.73
C ASP A 113 20.47 -18.52 -9.89
N ALA A 114 21.43 -18.75 -9.00
CA ALA A 114 21.43 -19.93 -8.15
C ALA A 114 20.27 -19.87 -7.12
N PRO A 115 19.52 -20.97 -6.93
CA PRO A 115 18.67 -21.13 -5.77
C PRO A 115 19.54 -20.99 -4.51
N GLN A 116 19.24 -20.01 -3.65
CA GLN A 116 19.84 -20.04 -2.32
C GLN A 116 19.29 -21.28 -1.62
N PRO A 117 20.14 -22.13 -1.02
CA PRO A 117 19.65 -23.16 -0.12
C PRO A 117 18.84 -22.45 0.94
N VAL A 118 17.53 -22.73 0.98
CA VAL A 118 16.71 -22.33 2.10
C VAL A 118 17.23 -23.13 3.28
N ASP A 119 17.82 -22.45 4.26
CA ASP A 119 18.21 -23.07 5.52
C ASP A 119 16.92 -23.53 6.23
N ALA A 120 16.47 -24.73 5.87
CA ALA A 120 15.23 -25.33 6.37
C ALA A 120 15.26 -25.50 7.90
N GLU A 121 16.45 -25.47 8.50
CA GLU A 121 16.65 -25.45 9.95
C GLU A 121 16.21 -24.13 10.61
N LYS A 122 16.26 -23.00 9.89
CA LYS A 122 15.80 -21.70 10.42
C LYS A 122 14.28 -21.53 10.34
N PHE A 123 13.63 -22.33 9.50
CA PHE A 123 12.17 -22.42 9.35
C PHE A 123 11.59 -23.70 9.96
N ARG A 124 12.41 -24.54 10.60
CA ARG A 124 11.91 -25.65 11.41
C ARG A 124 11.29 -25.03 12.66
N ALA A 125 9.96 -24.99 12.69
CA ALA A 125 9.21 -24.75 13.92
C ALA A 125 9.81 -25.65 15.01
N PRO A 126 10.05 -25.13 16.23
CA PRO A 126 10.45 -26.00 17.33
C PRO A 126 9.43 -27.15 17.38
N GLU A 127 9.92 -28.37 17.20
CA GLU A 127 9.11 -29.56 17.40
C GLU A 127 8.93 -29.68 18.92
N GLU A 128 8.07 -28.82 19.45
CA GLU A 128 7.71 -28.79 20.85
C GLU A 128 6.74 -29.94 21.09
N THR A 129 7.26 -31.15 21.17
CA THR A 129 6.64 -32.17 22.02
C THR A 129 7.01 -31.86 23.47
N ALA A 130 6.59 -30.69 23.96
CA ALA A 130 6.48 -30.47 25.38
C ALA A 130 5.28 -31.30 25.84
N GLU A 131 5.58 -32.47 26.39
CA GLU A 131 4.66 -33.27 27.16
C GLU A 131 4.04 -32.37 28.23
N ILE A 132 2.80 -31.92 28.00
CA ILE A 132 2.07 -31.05 28.93
C ILE A 132 1.75 -31.91 30.16
N GLN A 133 2.64 -31.86 31.15
CA GLN A 133 2.39 -32.39 32.48
C GLN A 133 1.29 -31.53 33.11
N GLY A 134 0.05 -32.02 33.02
CA GLY A 134 -1.14 -31.40 33.58
C GLY A 134 -0.96 -31.10 35.06
N ARG A 135 -0.80 -29.82 35.39
CA ARG A 135 -1.08 -29.31 36.73
C ARG A 135 -2.42 -28.59 36.65
N ASP A 136 -3.41 -29.14 37.34
CA ASP A 136 -4.80 -28.69 37.39
C ASP A 136 -4.93 -27.28 37.99
N MET A 137 -4.56 -26.27 37.22
CA MET A 137 -4.44 -24.88 37.66
C MET A 137 -5.71 -24.06 37.38
N SER A 138 -6.78 -24.69 36.88
CA SER A 138 -8.04 -24.02 36.53
C SER A 138 -8.89 -23.68 37.75
N LEU A 139 -8.93 -24.53 38.77
CA LEU A 139 -9.83 -24.39 39.90
C LEU A 139 -9.46 -23.27 40.90
N PRO A 140 -8.19 -23.09 41.32
CA PRO A 140 -7.85 -22.01 42.25
C PRO A 140 -7.96 -20.62 41.62
N VAL A 141 -7.68 -20.51 40.31
CA VAL A 141 -7.81 -19.25 39.55
C VAL A 141 -9.28 -18.84 39.45
N PHE A 142 -10.19 -19.79 39.19
CA PHE A 142 -11.62 -19.52 39.14
C PHE A 142 -12.17 -19.06 40.49
N VAL A 143 -11.76 -19.69 41.59
CA VAL A 143 -12.16 -19.29 42.95
C VAL A 143 -11.67 -17.89 43.28
N ALA A 144 -10.44 -17.54 42.90
CA ALA A 144 -9.89 -16.21 43.11
C ALA A 144 -10.68 -15.12 42.34
N ILE A 145 -11.06 -15.39 41.10
CA ILE A 145 -11.86 -14.48 40.27
C ILE A 145 -13.26 -14.28 40.89
N ILE A 146 -13.92 -15.34 41.33
CA ILE A 146 -15.25 -15.24 41.95
C ILE A 146 -15.18 -14.46 43.27
N ALA A 147 -14.17 -14.72 44.10
CA ALA A 147 -13.97 -13.98 45.35
C ALA A 147 -13.75 -12.48 45.10
N PHE A 148 -13.00 -12.13 44.06
CA PHE A 148 -12.77 -10.73 43.66
C PHE A 148 -14.06 -10.03 43.21
N ILE A 149 -14.89 -10.71 42.41
CA ILE A 149 -16.17 -10.17 41.93
C ILE A 149 -17.14 -9.93 43.10
N LEU A 150 -17.23 -10.87 44.04
CA LEU A 150 -18.09 -10.73 45.23
C LEU A 150 -17.62 -9.58 46.14
N TRP A 151 -16.30 -9.43 46.31
CA TRP A 151 -15.72 -8.33 47.08
C TRP A 151 -16.00 -6.97 46.42
N ALA A 152 -15.86 -6.86 45.10
CA ALA A 152 -16.16 -5.65 44.36
C ALA A 152 -17.65 -5.27 44.41
N ALA A 153 -18.55 -6.25 44.29
CA ALA A 153 -19.99 -6.03 44.41
C ALA A 153 -20.38 -5.52 45.81
N TRP A 154 -19.76 -6.08 46.86
CA TRP A 154 -19.98 -5.62 48.24
C TRP A 154 -19.48 -4.19 48.45
N GLN A 155 -18.29 -3.85 47.91
CA GLN A 155 -17.76 -2.48 47.92
C GLN A 155 -18.72 -1.45 47.30
N ILE A 156 -19.35 -1.78 46.17
CA ILE A 156 -20.31 -0.90 45.50
C ILE A 156 -21.54 -0.65 46.38
N THR A 157 -22.02 -1.67 47.11
CA THR A 157 -23.20 -1.53 48.00
C THR A 157 -22.93 -0.73 49.28
N LEU A 158 -21.68 -0.61 49.74
CA LEU A 158 -21.32 0.18 50.92
C LEU A 158 -21.04 1.66 50.62
N THR A 159 -20.78 2.02 49.36
CA THR A 159 -20.35 3.39 48.95
C THR A 159 -21.42 4.18 48.18
N SER A 160 -22.65 3.66 48.03
CA SER A 160 -23.75 4.41 47.41
C SER A 160 -24.32 5.52 48.31
N LYS A 161 -23.63 6.67 48.38
CA LYS A 161 -24.31 7.98 48.45
C LYS A 161 -24.67 8.39 47.03
N VAL A 162 -25.74 7.79 46.50
CA VAL A 162 -26.36 8.27 45.26
C VAL A 162 -27.04 9.59 45.62
N THR A 163 -26.47 10.71 45.18
CA THR A 163 -27.19 11.99 45.12
C THR A 163 -28.24 11.86 44.02
N PRO A 164 -29.55 11.83 44.34
CA PRO A 164 -30.57 11.94 43.32
C PRO A 164 -30.51 13.35 42.72
N ILE A 165 -30.43 13.45 41.40
CA ILE A 165 -30.62 14.72 40.69
C ILE A 165 -32.10 15.05 40.86
N GLY A 166 -32.36 15.87 41.86
CA GLY A 166 -33.68 16.34 42.26
C GLY A 166 -34.26 17.30 41.23
N GLU A 167 -35.39 16.87 40.71
CA GLU A 167 -36.51 17.63 40.21
C GLU A 167 -36.85 18.86 41.10
N ASN A 168 -37.16 19.98 40.44
CA ASN A 168 -37.64 21.27 40.95
C ASN A 168 -36.63 22.26 41.58
N ALA A 169 -36.19 23.21 40.73
CA ALA A 169 -35.98 24.60 41.15
C ALA A 169 -36.75 25.53 40.19
N GLU A 170 -37.78 26.15 40.73
CA GLU A 170 -38.63 27.20 40.15
C GLU A 170 -37.81 28.43 39.74
N PRO A 171 -38.20 29.21 38.70
CA PRO A 171 -37.39 30.31 38.20
C PRO A 171 -37.58 31.58 39.04
N ALA A 172 -36.48 32.24 39.41
CA ALA A 172 -36.47 33.65 39.79
C ALA A 172 -35.20 34.36 39.27
N PRO A 173 -35.31 35.59 38.73
CA PRO A 173 -34.26 36.21 37.94
C PRO A 173 -33.34 37.08 38.79
N ALA A 174 -32.02 37.02 38.58
CA ALA A 174 -31.12 38.16 38.80
C ALA A 174 -29.74 37.89 38.18
N ALA A 175 -29.25 38.89 37.50
CA ALA A 175 -28.05 38.93 36.68
C ALA A 175 -26.75 38.59 37.42
N VAL A 176 -25.93 37.76 36.78
CA VAL A 176 -24.47 37.85 36.85
C VAL A 176 -23.91 37.68 35.45
N SER A 177 -23.42 38.77 34.89
CA SER A 177 -22.73 38.81 33.60
C SER A 177 -21.49 37.90 33.65
N PRO A 178 -21.31 36.95 32.74
CA PRO A 178 -20.03 36.28 32.60
C PRO A 178 -19.07 37.22 31.85
N THR A 179 -17.97 37.57 32.50
CA THR A 179 -16.76 38.07 31.82
C THR A 179 -16.34 37.03 30.79
N THR A 180 -16.43 37.40 29.52
CA THR A 180 -15.99 36.59 28.39
C THR A 180 -14.47 36.39 28.50
N GLN A 181 -14.05 35.21 28.93
CA GLN A 181 -12.69 34.74 28.67
C GLN A 181 -12.65 34.31 27.21
N THR A 182 -11.88 35.04 26.39
CA THR A 182 -11.57 34.67 25.01
C THR A 182 -10.90 33.29 25.00
N PRO A 183 -11.50 32.26 24.40
CA PRO A 183 -10.81 30.99 24.18
C PRO A 183 -9.62 31.24 23.25
N ALA A 184 -8.44 30.74 23.63
CA ALA A 184 -7.35 30.59 22.67
C ALA A 184 -7.87 29.82 21.44
N PRO A 185 -7.51 30.22 20.21
CA PRO A 185 -8.02 29.55 19.02
C PRO A 185 -7.61 28.07 19.08
N ALA A 186 -8.61 27.20 19.16
CA ALA A 186 -8.43 25.77 18.94
C ALA A 186 -7.75 25.60 17.57
N PRO A 187 -6.82 24.65 17.40
CA PRO A 187 -6.34 24.30 16.08
C PRO A 187 -7.58 23.96 15.26
N VAL A 188 -7.77 24.65 14.14
CA VAL A 188 -8.74 24.24 13.12
C VAL A 188 -8.31 22.85 12.67
N ILE A 189 -8.93 21.83 13.24
CA ILE A 189 -8.83 20.47 12.74
C ILE A 189 -9.52 20.53 11.39
N GLY A 190 -8.72 20.42 10.33
CA GLY A 190 -9.23 20.39 8.98
C GLY A 190 -10.34 19.38 8.82
N GLU A 191 -11.38 19.72 8.04
CA GLU A 191 -12.53 18.85 7.86
C GLU A 191 -12.10 17.58 7.11
N LEU A 192 -12.03 16.45 7.84
CA LEU A 192 -11.72 15.12 7.31
C LEU A 192 -13.04 14.40 7.03
N ILE A 193 -13.31 14.12 5.76
CA ILE A 193 -14.43 13.27 5.32
C ILE A 193 -13.83 11.95 4.84
N GLU A 194 -14.23 10.84 5.48
CA GLU A 194 -13.77 9.50 5.08
C GLU A 194 -14.39 9.03 3.75
N ALA A 195 -13.75 8.06 3.11
CA ALA A 195 -14.21 7.51 1.84
C ALA A 195 -15.56 6.79 2.02
N ARG A 196 -16.52 7.06 1.13
CA ARG A 196 -17.89 6.49 1.19
C ARG A 196 -18.20 5.70 -0.07
N PRO A 197 -18.85 4.53 0.04
CA PRO A 197 -19.22 3.76 -1.14
C PRO A 197 -20.36 4.45 -1.91
N VAL A 198 -20.20 4.59 -3.22
CA VAL A 198 -21.21 5.13 -4.14
C VAL A 198 -21.93 4.00 -4.85
N GLU A 199 -21.16 3.02 -5.33
CA GLU A 199 -21.68 1.85 -6.04
C GLU A 199 -20.96 0.61 -5.51
N GLN A 200 -21.74 -0.32 -4.96
CA GLN A 200 -21.28 -1.63 -4.53
C GLN A 200 -22.01 -2.69 -5.34
N ILE A 201 -21.23 -3.62 -5.87
CA ILE A 201 -21.74 -4.77 -6.60
C ILE A 201 -21.34 -6.00 -5.81
N ASP A 202 -22.32 -6.75 -5.34
CA ASP A 202 -22.07 -7.98 -4.61
C ASP A 202 -21.43 -9.04 -5.51
N PRO A 203 -20.55 -9.90 -4.97
CA PRO A 203 -19.96 -10.98 -5.70
C PRO A 203 -21.01 -12.04 -6.06
N VAL A 204 -20.92 -12.55 -7.28
CA VAL A 204 -21.75 -13.67 -7.73
C VAL A 204 -21.26 -14.95 -7.05
N TYR A 205 -22.17 -15.75 -6.50
CA TYR A 205 -21.83 -17.01 -5.85
C TYR A 205 -21.19 -17.99 -6.87
N PRO A 206 -19.93 -18.45 -6.65
CA PRO A 206 -19.25 -19.37 -7.56
C PRO A 206 -19.75 -20.81 -7.38
N PHE A 207 -20.64 -21.27 -8.26
CA PHE A 207 -21.26 -22.62 -8.15
C PHE A 207 -20.25 -23.78 -8.23
N ASN A 208 -19.10 -23.59 -8.87
CA ASN A 208 -18.00 -24.56 -8.87
C ASN A 208 -17.41 -24.78 -7.45
N CYS A 209 -17.58 -23.83 -6.53
CA CYS A 209 -17.12 -23.93 -5.15
C CYS A 209 -18.14 -24.62 -4.23
N ALA A 210 -19.39 -24.77 -4.67
CA ALA A 210 -20.49 -25.32 -3.87
C ALA A 210 -20.23 -26.70 -3.24
N PRO A 211 -19.51 -27.65 -3.88
CA PRO A 211 -19.20 -28.96 -3.28
C PRO A 211 -18.27 -28.87 -2.07
N SER A 212 -17.44 -27.83 -2.01
CA SER A 212 -16.46 -27.59 -0.93
C SER A 212 -16.96 -26.60 0.13
N ALA A 213 -18.09 -25.95 -0.11
CA ALA A 213 -18.57 -24.84 0.71
C ALA A 213 -19.21 -25.30 2.03
N GLN A 214 -18.84 -24.65 3.13
CA GLN A 214 -19.33 -24.91 4.48
C GLN A 214 -20.46 -23.96 4.88
N GLY A 215 -21.67 -24.15 4.34
CA GLY A 215 -22.89 -23.40 4.74
C GLY A 215 -22.84 -21.90 4.42
N VAL A 216 -21.99 -21.16 5.13
CA VAL A 216 -21.65 -19.75 4.95
C VAL A 216 -20.14 -19.62 4.80
N GLU A 217 -19.72 -19.04 3.70
CA GLU A 217 -18.31 -18.73 3.44
C GLU A 217 -18.09 -17.22 3.53
N THR A 218 -16.96 -16.81 4.08
CA THR A 218 -16.54 -15.42 4.23
C THR A 218 -15.16 -15.17 3.62
N VAL A 219 -15.02 -14.02 2.97
CA VAL A 219 -13.78 -13.53 2.39
C VAL A 219 -13.54 -12.10 2.84
N THR A 220 -12.46 -11.89 3.58
CA THR A 220 -11.98 -10.58 4.02
C THR A 220 -10.98 -10.05 2.99
N VAL A 221 -11.28 -8.91 2.39
CA VAL A 221 -10.42 -8.22 1.42
C VAL A 221 -9.85 -6.95 2.02
N ALA A 222 -8.62 -6.61 1.64
CA ALA A 222 -7.97 -5.34 1.94
C ALA A 222 -7.69 -4.58 0.63
N PHE A 223 -7.90 -3.27 0.62
CA PHE A 223 -7.74 -2.44 -0.58
C PHE A 223 -7.51 -0.96 -0.25
N THR A 224 -7.14 -0.18 -1.25
CA THR A 224 -6.99 1.28 -1.17
C THR A 224 -8.04 1.96 -2.03
N VAL A 225 -8.72 2.97 -1.48
CA VAL A 225 -9.52 3.91 -2.28
C VAL A 225 -8.60 5.05 -2.71
N THR A 226 -8.37 5.18 -4.01
CA THR A 226 -7.56 6.26 -4.58
C THR A 226 -8.21 7.63 -4.40
N SER A 227 -7.46 8.71 -4.60
CA SER A 227 -8.01 10.09 -4.63
C SER A 227 -9.06 10.32 -5.73
N THR A 228 -9.21 9.39 -6.68
CA THR A 228 -10.25 9.43 -7.72
C THR A 228 -11.49 8.60 -7.40
N GLY A 229 -11.52 7.93 -6.24
CA GLY A 229 -12.62 7.05 -5.86
C GLY A 229 -12.59 5.65 -6.47
N ARG A 230 -11.52 5.31 -7.21
CA ARG A 230 -11.27 3.95 -7.72
C ARG A 230 -10.54 3.09 -6.68
N ILE A 231 -10.73 1.78 -6.77
CA ILE A 231 -10.00 0.81 -5.95
C ILE A 231 -8.63 0.47 -6.56
N ALA A 232 -7.62 0.32 -5.71
CA ALA A 232 -6.27 -0.14 -6.07
C ALA A 232 -5.69 -1.03 -4.96
N GLY A 233 -4.74 -1.89 -5.33
CA GLY A 233 -4.00 -2.73 -4.37
C GLY A 233 -4.89 -3.76 -3.68
N GLU A 234 -5.93 -4.26 -4.36
CA GLU A 234 -6.82 -5.26 -3.79
C GLU A 234 -6.11 -6.59 -3.51
N ARG A 235 -6.36 -7.15 -2.33
CA ARG A 235 -5.82 -8.43 -1.91
C ARG A 235 -6.76 -9.12 -0.92
N VAL A 236 -6.68 -10.45 -0.86
CA VAL A 236 -7.35 -11.23 0.19
C VAL A 236 -6.51 -11.14 1.45
N ALA A 237 -7.13 -10.67 2.54
CA ALA A 237 -6.52 -10.63 3.87
C ALA A 237 -6.80 -11.92 4.67
N GLY A 238 -7.90 -12.63 4.34
CA GLY A 238 -8.20 -13.96 4.86
C GLY A 238 -9.52 -14.48 4.29
N SER A 239 -9.67 -15.79 4.21
CA SER A 239 -10.90 -16.44 3.77
C SER A 239 -11.12 -17.75 4.50
N THR A 240 -12.38 -18.16 4.58
CA THR A 240 -12.79 -19.48 5.10
C THR A 240 -12.62 -20.56 4.03
N ASN A 241 -12.76 -20.19 2.75
CA ASN A 241 -12.54 -21.06 1.61
C ASN A 241 -11.98 -20.27 0.42
N ALA A 242 -10.75 -20.61 0.00
CA ALA A 242 -10.03 -19.92 -1.07
C ALA A 242 -10.73 -19.97 -2.43
N CYS A 243 -11.67 -20.89 -2.64
CA CYS A 243 -12.45 -20.96 -3.89
C CYS A 243 -13.30 -19.68 -4.11
N PHE A 244 -13.65 -18.96 -3.03
CA PHE A 244 -14.45 -17.72 -3.08
C PHE A 244 -13.63 -16.43 -3.26
N ASP A 245 -12.30 -16.53 -3.21
CA ASP A 245 -11.39 -15.37 -3.24
C ASP A 245 -11.53 -14.57 -4.53
N GLU A 246 -11.52 -15.25 -5.68
CA GLU A 246 -11.57 -14.60 -6.99
C GLU A 246 -12.91 -13.91 -7.24
N ALA A 247 -14.03 -14.51 -6.83
CA ALA A 247 -15.35 -13.90 -6.91
C ALA A 247 -15.40 -12.57 -6.12
N SER A 248 -14.79 -12.56 -4.93
CA SER A 248 -14.70 -11.40 -4.06
C SER A 248 -13.86 -10.27 -4.66
N LEU A 249 -12.67 -10.58 -5.17
CA LEU A 249 -11.80 -9.59 -5.81
C LEU A 249 -12.41 -9.01 -7.09
N ASN A 250 -13.05 -9.85 -7.91
CA ASN A 250 -13.69 -9.40 -9.15
C ASN A 250 -14.89 -8.46 -8.88
N ALA A 251 -15.65 -8.71 -7.83
CA ALA A 251 -16.71 -7.82 -7.38
C ALA A 251 -16.15 -6.48 -6.91
N LEU A 252 -15.13 -6.53 -6.04
CA LEU A 252 -14.48 -5.36 -5.47
C LEU A 252 -13.94 -4.41 -6.55
N ARG A 253 -13.31 -4.93 -7.62
CA ARG A 253 -12.79 -4.10 -8.74
C ARG A 253 -13.86 -3.22 -9.42
N ARG A 254 -15.13 -3.59 -9.29
CA ARG A 254 -16.25 -2.87 -9.90
C ARG A 254 -16.83 -1.80 -8.99
N TRP A 255 -16.42 -1.76 -7.72
CA TRP A 255 -16.92 -0.78 -6.75
C TRP A 255 -16.43 0.64 -7.07
N ARG A 256 -17.20 1.62 -6.61
CA ARG A 256 -16.89 3.05 -6.72
C ARG A 256 -17.11 3.74 -5.38
N TYR A 257 -16.22 4.67 -5.05
CA TYR A 257 -16.24 5.42 -3.80
C TYR A 257 -16.18 6.92 -4.07
N GLU A 258 -16.76 7.71 -3.18
CA GLU A 258 -16.32 9.07 -2.94
C GLU A 258 -14.97 8.99 -2.19
N PRO A 259 -13.91 9.64 -2.72
CA PRO A 259 -12.60 9.59 -2.09
C PRO A 259 -12.63 10.30 -0.74
N ARG A 260 -11.73 9.90 0.15
CA ARG A 260 -11.49 10.64 1.39
C ARG A 260 -11.07 12.07 1.07
N THR A 261 -11.63 13.06 1.74
CA THR A 261 -11.20 14.46 1.61
C THR A 261 -10.63 14.97 2.93
N VAL A 262 -9.59 15.79 2.84
CA VAL A 262 -9.02 16.52 3.98
C VAL A 262 -8.95 17.97 3.55
N ASP A 263 -9.69 18.85 4.24
CA ASP A 263 -9.82 20.26 3.86
C ASP A 263 -10.35 20.44 2.42
N GLY A 264 -11.28 19.56 2.03
CA GLY A 264 -11.83 19.53 0.67
C GLY A 264 -10.90 18.96 -0.40
N VAL A 265 -9.67 18.59 -0.06
CA VAL A 265 -8.71 17.99 -1.00
C VAL A 265 -8.82 16.46 -0.96
N ALA A 266 -9.11 15.85 -2.10
CA ALA A 266 -9.18 14.38 -2.22
C ALA A 266 -7.83 13.72 -1.96
N LYS A 267 -7.80 12.74 -1.07
CA LYS A 267 -6.63 11.95 -0.69
C LYS A 267 -6.99 10.46 -0.72
N PRO A 268 -6.01 9.57 -0.98
CA PRO A 268 -6.23 8.15 -0.91
C PRO A 268 -6.57 7.71 0.53
N ALA A 269 -7.49 6.76 0.66
CA ALA A 269 -7.78 6.04 1.90
C ALA A 269 -7.17 4.64 1.79
N TYR A 270 -6.06 4.43 2.49
CA TYR A 270 -5.32 3.17 2.51
C TYR A 270 -5.97 2.15 3.45
N ASP A 271 -5.58 0.88 3.27
CA ASP A 271 -5.87 -0.24 4.18
C ASP A 271 -7.35 -0.40 4.55
N GLN A 272 -8.25 -0.11 3.62
CA GLN A 272 -9.67 -0.37 3.79
C GLN A 272 -9.91 -1.88 3.81
N ILE A 273 -10.81 -2.34 4.69
CA ILE A 273 -11.15 -3.75 4.85
C ILE A 273 -12.64 -3.93 4.60
N HIS A 274 -13.00 -4.98 3.85
CA HIS A 274 -14.38 -5.40 3.67
C HIS A 274 -14.50 -6.92 3.80
N VAL A 275 -15.63 -7.40 4.35
CA VAL A 275 -15.91 -8.83 4.51
C VAL A 275 -17.10 -9.20 3.62
N PHE A 276 -16.84 -9.95 2.57
CA PHE A 276 -17.88 -10.58 1.77
C PHE A 276 -18.40 -11.83 2.47
N ARG A 277 -19.71 -12.04 2.40
CA ARG A 277 -20.39 -13.22 2.92
C ARG A 277 -21.14 -13.90 1.78
N PHE A 278 -20.88 -15.19 1.62
CA PHE A 278 -21.48 -16.05 0.61
C PHE A 278 -22.36 -17.08 1.30
N GLU A 279 -23.65 -16.99 1.02
CA GLU A 279 -24.63 -18.01 1.39
C GLU A 279 -25.09 -18.69 0.11
N ARG A 280 -25.36 -20.00 0.19
CA ARG A 280 -25.89 -20.72 -0.97
C ARG A 280 -27.28 -20.13 -1.31
N PRO A 281 -27.49 -19.67 -2.55
CA PRO A 281 -28.76 -19.08 -2.97
C PRO A 281 -29.89 -20.11 -3.01
#